data_AF-Q849K7-F1
#
_entry.id   AF-Q849K7-F1
#
_cell.length_a   1.000
_cell.length_b   1.000
_cell.length_c   1.000
_cell.angle_alpha   90.00
_cell.angle_beta   90.00
_cell.angle_gamma   90.00
#
_symmetry.space_group_name_H-M   'P 1'
#
loop_
_entity.id
_entity.type
_entity.pdbx_description
1 polymer ?
#
loop_
_entity_poly.entity_id
_entity_poly.type
_entity_poly.pdbx_seq_one_letter_code
_entity_poly.pdbx_strand_id
1 'polypeptide(L)'
;MDFVVRDDLAASREEFINHLLKENLEREDFDVIERARGVEQLVTVCAEAGERGARSRAAEQLGKDRSWVTNQLVLLELPEELQAMLSAGSLPERDGRTLARYAKENPELEAAALLDHLKAAKEAAAVAKAQERLRLQALRDAEDRGLLSADNEGSREAEAPQTAAALLSADNKSIDNPRRDAARPPAQRQPPQAPDNASNAATSAEGVANTAVQGRGDQPRTLPYDDPFYVVQHLHTQMATADFLEGARAWMALLREQHPEEYRSLLREFGQQEQQSA
;
A
#
# COMPACT_ATOMS: atom_id res chain seq x y z
N MET A 1 6.78 -45.63 -23.37
CA MET A 1 5.88 -44.46 -23.27
C MET A 1 6.45 -43.41 -24.18
N ASP A 2 5.68 -42.91 -25.14
CA ASP A 2 6.10 -41.75 -25.92
C ASP A 2 5.91 -40.50 -25.06
N PHE A 3 6.93 -39.65 -25.02
CA PHE A 3 6.86 -38.32 -24.47
C PHE A 3 6.85 -37.33 -25.63
N VAL A 4 5.73 -36.63 -25.82
CA VAL A 4 5.63 -35.57 -26.82
C VAL A 4 6.24 -34.31 -26.22
N VAL A 5 7.49 -34.00 -26.61
CA VAL A 5 8.11 -32.72 -26.30
C VAL A 5 7.36 -31.64 -27.09
N ARG A 6 6.58 -30.83 -26.37
CA ARG A 6 5.96 -29.61 -26.91
C ARG A 6 6.91 -28.45 -26.70
N ASP A 7 7.79 -28.25 -27.67
CA ASP A 7 8.71 -27.11 -27.77
C ASP A 7 7.94 -25.80 -28.04
N ASP A 8 6.67 -25.93 -28.45
CA ASP A 8 5.66 -24.91 -28.70
C ASP A 8 5.02 -24.30 -27.44
N LEU A 9 5.45 -24.67 -26.23
CA LEU A 9 4.87 -24.18 -24.98
C LEU A 9 5.28 -22.74 -24.61
N ALA A 10 6.42 -22.25 -25.11
CA ALA A 10 6.93 -20.89 -24.91
C ALA A 10 7.98 -20.54 -25.96
N ALA A 11 7.96 -19.30 -26.48
CA ALA A 11 8.94 -18.81 -27.45
C ALA A 11 10.29 -18.40 -26.80
N SER A 12 10.37 -18.38 -25.47
CA SER A 12 11.58 -18.06 -24.72
C SER A 12 11.65 -18.74 -23.35
N ARG A 13 12.85 -18.85 -22.78
CA ARG A 13 13.07 -19.36 -21.42
C ARG A 13 12.46 -18.47 -20.33
N GLU A 14 12.41 -17.14 -20.55
CA GLU A 14 11.68 -16.23 -19.65
C GLU A 14 10.18 -16.59 -19.62
N GLU A 15 9.56 -16.73 -20.79
CA GLU A 15 8.13 -17.03 -20.94
C GLU A 15 7.76 -18.41 -20.39
N PHE A 16 8.61 -19.42 -20.57
CA PHE A 16 8.42 -20.76 -20.00
C PHE A 16 8.36 -20.74 -18.46
N ILE A 17 9.31 -20.06 -17.82
CA ILE A 17 9.38 -19.94 -16.36
C ILE A 17 8.22 -19.07 -15.84
N ASN A 18 7.88 -17.99 -16.54
CA ASN A 18 6.72 -17.15 -16.25
C ASN A 18 5.40 -17.95 -16.27
N HIS A 19 5.20 -18.81 -17.28
CA HIS A 19 4.01 -19.66 -17.37
C HIS A 19 3.90 -20.66 -16.21
N LEU A 20 4.97 -21.43 -15.94
CA LEU A 20 5.01 -22.38 -14.82
C LEU A 20 4.84 -21.70 -13.45
N LEU A 21 5.41 -20.50 -13.28
CA LEU A 21 5.29 -19.74 -12.04
C LEU A 21 3.88 -19.17 -11.85
N LYS A 22 3.20 -18.77 -12.93
CA LYS A 22 1.78 -18.37 -12.89
C LYS A 22 0.86 -19.52 -12.49
N GLU A 23 1.00 -20.68 -13.14
CA GLU A 23 0.21 -21.88 -12.82
C GLU A 23 0.34 -22.26 -11.33
N ASN A 24 1.54 -22.19 -10.76
CA ASN A 24 1.74 -22.45 -9.34
C ASN A 24 1.26 -21.29 -8.44
N LEU A 25 1.32 -20.03 -8.89
CA LEU A 25 0.77 -18.87 -8.16
C LEU A 25 -0.77 -18.86 -8.05
N GLU A 26 -1.48 -19.63 -8.87
CA GLU A 26 -2.94 -19.80 -8.79
C GLU A 26 -3.36 -20.89 -7.77
N ARG A 27 -2.41 -21.65 -7.20
CA ARG A 27 -2.67 -22.66 -6.17
C ARG A 27 -2.76 -22.05 -4.77
N GLU A 28 -3.78 -22.44 -4.01
CA GLU A 28 -3.95 -22.03 -2.61
C GLU A 28 -2.87 -22.58 -1.67
N ASP A 29 -2.22 -23.70 -2.03
CA ASP A 29 -1.24 -24.43 -1.22
C ASP A 29 0.24 -24.16 -1.59
N PHE A 30 0.51 -23.16 -2.43
CA PHE A 30 1.87 -22.93 -2.94
C PHE A 30 2.84 -22.36 -1.88
N ASP A 31 3.93 -23.09 -1.63
CA ASP A 31 4.97 -22.74 -0.65
C ASP A 31 5.54 -21.34 -0.92
N VAL A 32 5.66 -20.58 0.16
CA VAL A 32 6.34 -19.28 0.25
C VAL A 32 7.78 -19.33 -0.28
N ILE A 33 8.53 -20.38 0.02
CA ILE A 33 9.94 -20.53 -0.34
C ILE A 33 10.11 -21.04 -1.77
N GLU A 34 9.32 -22.01 -2.22
CA GLU A 34 9.29 -22.40 -3.64
C GLU A 34 8.90 -21.22 -4.54
N ARG A 35 7.88 -20.45 -4.14
CA ARG A 35 7.47 -19.20 -4.79
C ARG A 35 8.62 -18.19 -4.88
N ALA A 36 9.33 -17.96 -3.78
CA ALA A 36 10.47 -17.05 -3.76
C ALA A 36 11.61 -17.51 -4.69
N ARG A 37 11.91 -18.83 -4.73
CA ARG A 37 12.91 -19.42 -5.63
C ARG A 37 12.48 -19.36 -7.10
N GLY A 38 11.20 -19.57 -7.41
CA GLY A 38 10.65 -19.36 -8.76
C GLY A 38 10.76 -17.90 -9.22
N VAL A 39 10.49 -16.95 -8.32
CA VAL A 39 10.68 -15.51 -8.60
C VAL A 39 12.16 -15.17 -8.81
N GLU A 40 13.07 -15.76 -8.04
CA GLU A 40 14.52 -15.62 -8.24
C GLU A 40 14.98 -16.16 -9.61
N GLN A 41 14.50 -17.34 -10.00
CA GLN A 41 14.77 -17.90 -11.32
C GLN A 41 14.27 -16.98 -12.44
N LEU A 42 13.02 -16.49 -12.38
CA LEU A 42 12.49 -15.56 -13.38
C LEU A 42 13.30 -14.26 -13.43
N VAL A 43 13.65 -13.68 -12.29
CA VAL A 43 14.51 -12.48 -12.22
C VAL A 43 15.90 -12.73 -12.81
N THR A 44 16.44 -13.94 -12.63
CA THR A 44 17.74 -14.35 -13.17
C THR A 44 17.70 -14.45 -14.69
N VAL A 45 16.69 -15.14 -15.26
CA VAL A 45 16.56 -15.22 -16.73
C VAL A 45 16.23 -13.86 -17.33
N CYS A 46 15.41 -13.04 -16.66
CA CYS A 46 15.25 -11.64 -17.06
C CYS A 46 16.61 -10.93 -17.11
N ALA A 47 17.50 -11.09 -16.13
CA ALA A 47 18.80 -10.43 -16.12
C ALA A 47 19.71 -10.86 -17.28
N GLU A 48 19.59 -12.09 -17.80
CA GLU A 48 20.31 -12.57 -18.99
C GLU A 48 19.99 -11.70 -20.24
N ALA A 49 18.74 -11.26 -20.39
CA ALA A 49 18.32 -10.34 -21.46
C ALA A 49 18.62 -8.85 -21.16
N GLY A 50 19.04 -8.51 -19.94
CA GLY A 50 19.39 -7.14 -19.55
C GLY A 50 19.37 -6.90 -18.05
N GLU A 51 20.56 -6.80 -17.44
CA GLU A 51 20.77 -6.61 -16.00
C GLU A 51 19.93 -5.47 -15.40
N ARG A 52 19.90 -4.30 -16.05
CA ARG A 52 19.10 -3.17 -15.59
C ARG A 52 17.61 -3.44 -15.79
N GLY A 53 16.85 -3.40 -14.68
CA GLY A 53 15.39 -3.53 -14.69
C GLY A 53 14.85 -4.96 -14.63
N ALA A 54 15.69 -5.99 -14.49
CA ALA A 54 15.25 -7.40 -14.44
C ALA A 54 14.12 -7.66 -13.40
N ARG A 55 14.21 -7.06 -12.21
CA ARG A 55 13.16 -7.15 -11.17
C ARG A 55 11.85 -6.40 -11.52
N SER A 56 11.89 -5.42 -12.43
CA SER A 56 10.69 -4.76 -12.96
C SER A 56 10.04 -5.66 -14.01
N ARG A 57 10.81 -6.13 -15.00
CA ARG A 57 10.32 -7.03 -16.05
C ARG A 57 9.73 -8.33 -15.52
N ALA A 58 10.35 -8.95 -14.51
CA ALA A 58 9.78 -10.12 -13.85
C ALA A 58 8.44 -9.81 -13.13
N ALA A 59 8.27 -8.59 -12.59
CA ALA A 59 7.04 -8.17 -11.94
C ALA A 59 5.93 -7.86 -12.96
N GLU A 60 6.25 -7.11 -14.01
CA GLU A 60 5.40 -6.84 -15.18
C GLU A 60 4.92 -8.16 -15.80
N GLN A 61 5.83 -9.10 -16.06
CA GLN A 61 5.52 -10.42 -16.59
C GLN A 61 4.56 -11.23 -15.72
N LEU A 62 4.66 -11.13 -14.40
CA LEU A 62 3.77 -11.81 -13.44
C LEU A 62 2.48 -11.04 -13.12
N GLY A 63 2.31 -9.81 -13.62
CA GLY A 63 1.19 -8.94 -13.23
C GLY A 63 1.22 -8.55 -11.76
N LYS A 64 2.41 -8.30 -11.20
CA LYS A 64 2.65 -7.93 -9.79
C LYS A 64 3.51 -6.67 -9.69
N ASP A 65 3.55 -6.07 -8.50
CA ASP A 65 4.45 -4.94 -8.24
C ASP A 65 5.93 -5.37 -8.16
N ARG A 66 6.85 -4.48 -8.58
CA ARG A 66 8.29 -4.63 -8.31
C ARG A 66 8.59 -4.78 -6.81
N SER A 67 7.77 -4.16 -5.95
CA SER A 67 7.85 -4.31 -4.50
C SER A 67 7.47 -5.72 -4.05
N TRP A 68 6.50 -6.38 -4.70
CA TRP A 68 6.14 -7.78 -4.43
C TRP A 68 7.29 -8.72 -4.79
N VAL A 69 7.89 -8.58 -5.99
CA VAL A 69 9.08 -9.35 -6.39
C VAL A 69 10.22 -9.17 -5.37
N THR A 70 10.50 -7.93 -4.98
CA THR A 70 11.54 -7.63 -3.99
C THR A 70 11.22 -8.26 -2.61
N ASN A 71 9.95 -8.23 -2.19
CA ASN A 71 9.49 -8.84 -0.94
C ASN A 71 9.66 -10.38 -0.94
N GLN A 72 9.50 -11.07 -2.08
CA GLN A 72 9.72 -12.52 -2.17
C GLN A 72 11.22 -12.86 -2.13
N LEU A 73 12.06 -12.17 -2.91
CA LEU A 73 13.52 -12.40 -2.93
C LEU A 73 14.15 -12.23 -1.54
N VAL A 74 13.69 -11.24 -0.77
CA VAL A 74 14.15 -10.97 0.61
C VAL A 74 13.93 -12.17 1.55
N LEU A 75 13.02 -13.10 1.26
CA LEU A 75 12.82 -14.31 2.07
C LEU A 75 13.93 -15.36 1.86
N LEU A 76 14.67 -15.30 0.74
CA LEU A 76 15.82 -16.15 0.48
C LEU A 76 17.10 -15.66 1.19
N GLU A 77 17.11 -14.40 1.66
CA GLU A 77 18.18 -13.84 2.49
C GLU A 77 18.13 -14.33 3.96
N LEU A 78 17.16 -15.18 4.32
CA LEU A 78 17.01 -15.77 5.66
C LEU A 78 17.83 -17.07 5.84
N PRO A 79 18.31 -17.36 7.07
CA PRO A 79 18.81 -18.68 7.45
C PRO A 79 17.85 -19.82 7.11
N GLU A 80 18.40 -20.99 6.76
CA GLU A 80 17.64 -22.15 6.25
C GLU A 80 16.55 -22.64 7.22
N GLU A 81 16.81 -22.62 8.54
CA GLU A 81 15.81 -22.94 9.56
C GLU A 81 14.56 -22.05 9.46
N LEU A 82 14.74 -20.76 9.17
CA LEU A 82 13.64 -19.80 9.04
C LEU A 82 12.93 -19.93 7.69
N GLN A 83 13.64 -20.35 6.63
CA GLN A 83 13.01 -20.75 5.38
C GLN A 83 12.13 -22.01 5.60
N ALA A 84 12.63 -23.03 6.29
CA ALA A 84 11.84 -24.21 6.64
C ALA A 84 10.61 -23.86 7.51
N MET A 85 10.73 -22.93 8.45
CA MET A 85 9.58 -22.44 9.23
C MET A 85 8.53 -21.67 8.41
N LEU A 86 8.94 -20.94 7.36
CA LEU A 86 8.03 -20.29 6.40
C LEU A 86 7.32 -21.33 5.52
N SER A 87 8.06 -22.32 5.02
CA SER A 87 7.54 -23.42 4.19
C SER A 87 6.53 -24.29 4.95
N ALA A 88 6.81 -24.60 6.22
CA ALA A 88 5.87 -25.28 7.12
C ALA A 88 4.69 -24.39 7.59
N GLY A 89 4.56 -23.16 7.10
CA GLY A 89 3.50 -22.21 7.48
C GLY A 89 3.55 -21.71 8.94
N SER A 90 4.56 -22.11 9.71
CA SER A 90 4.70 -21.79 11.14
C SER A 90 5.12 -20.35 11.42
N LEU A 91 5.82 -19.72 10.47
CA LEU A 91 6.19 -18.31 10.49
C LEU A 91 5.41 -17.54 9.40
N PRO A 92 4.69 -16.45 9.73
CA PRO A 92 3.99 -15.66 8.72
C PRO A 92 4.94 -14.94 7.76
N GLU A 93 4.59 -14.84 6.47
CA GLU A 93 5.42 -14.16 5.45
C GLU A 93 5.77 -12.71 5.84
N ARG A 94 4.83 -11.96 6.42
CA ARG A 94 5.06 -10.60 6.95
C ARG A 94 6.17 -10.55 8.00
N ASP A 95 6.22 -11.56 8.84
CA ASP A 95 7.15 -11.67 9.96
C ASP A 95 8.53 -12.10 9.45
N GLY A 96 8.59 -13.05 8.51
CA GLY A 96 9.81 -13.40 7.75
C GLY A 96 10.41 -12.18 7.03
N ARG A 97 9.60 -11.36 6.35
CA ARG A 97 10.04 -10.10 5.70
C ARG A 97 10.46 -8.99 6.68
N THR A 98 10.23 -9.17 7.97
CA THR A 98 10.77 -8.28 9.02
C THR A 98 12.10 -8.84 9.52
N LEU A 99 12.17 -10.15 9.80
CA LEU A 99 13.41 -10.85 10.17
C LEU A 99 14.51 -10.71 9.13
N ALA A 100 14.19 -10.84 7.84
CA ALA A 100 15.19 -10.79 6.77
C ALA A 100 15.92 -9.44 6.72
N ARG A 101 15.20 -8.33 6.91
CA ARG A 101 15.80 -6.99 6.98
C ARG A 101 16.67 -6.82 8.22
N TYR A 102 16.21 -7.31 9.36
CA TYR A 102 16.98 -7.28 10.60
C TYR A 102 18.24 -8.17 10.55
N ALA A 103 18.17 -9.34 9.91
CA ALA A 103 19.31 -10.22 9.66
C ALA A 103 20.33 -9.60 8.69
N LYS A 104 19.85 -8.88 7.66
CA LYS A 104 20.71 -8.11 6.75
C LYS A 104 21.49 -6.99 7.45
N GLU A 105 20.91 -6.41 8.50
CA GLU A 105 21.55 -5.42 9.37
C GLU A 105 22.46 -6.06 10.43
N ASN A 106 22.26 -7.35 10.75
CA ASN A 106 22.93 -8.08 11.83
C ASN A 106 23.31 -9.51 11.38
N PRO A 107 24.25 -9.67 10.43
CA PRO A 107 24.55 -10.95 9.77
C PRO A 107 25.16 -12.01 10.71
N GLU A 108 25.65 -11.60 11.88
CA GLU A 108 26.22 -12.47 12.93
C GLU A 108 25.13 -13.21 13.75
N LEU A 109 23.83 -12.97 13.50
CA LEU A 109 22.74 -13.50 14.34
C LEU A 109 22.17 -14.83 13.84
N GLU A 110 22.28 -15.84 14.69
CA GLU A 110 21.66 -17.15 14.54
C GLU A 110 20.12 -17.10 14.48
N ALA A 111 19.51 -18.08 13.80
CA ALA A 111 18.06 -18.18 13.61
C ALA A 111 17.25 -18.10 14.92
N ALA A 112 17.74 -18.70 16.00
CA ALA A 112 17.12 -18.62 17.32
C ALA A 112 17.07 -17.18 17.88
N ALA A 113 18.17 -16.41 17.75
CA ALA A 113 18.25 -15.03 18.22
C ALA A 113 17.33 -14.11 17.41
N LEU A 114 17.22 -14.34 16.10
CA LEU A 114 16.25 -13.67 15.23
C LEU A 114 14.81 -13.91 15.71
N LEU A 115 14.44 -15.17 16.02
CA LEU A 115 13.11 -15.51 16.54
C LEU A 115 12.83 -14.86 17.90
N ASP A 116 13.80 -14.81 18.81
CA ASP A 116 13.63 -14.17 20.12
C ASP A 116 13.49 -12.65 20.01
N HIS A 117 14.25 -11.99 19.13
CA HIS A 117 14.04 -10.59 18.79
C HIS A 117 12.62 -10.34 18.26
N LEU A 118 12.08 -11.23 17.44
CA LEU A 118 10.71 -11.11 16.93
C LEU A 118 9.63 -11.35 18.00
N LYS A 119 9.86 -12.20 19.00
CA LYS A 119 8.98 -12.32 20.18
C LYS A 119 8.96 -11.00 20.95
N ALA A 120 10.14 -10.47 21.30
CA ALA A 120 10.27 -9.20 22.02
C ALA A 120 9.64 -8.01 21.25
N ALA A 121 9.85 -7.95 19.93
CA ALA A 121 9.24 -6.92 19.07
C ALA A 121 7.70 -7.03 19.01
N LYS A 122 7.14 -8.24 18.99
CA LYS A 122 5.68 -8.47 19.08
C LYS A 122 5.11 -8.05 20.42
N GLU A 123 5.80 -8.35 21.52
CA GLU A 123 5.40 -7.98 22.88
C GLU A 123 5.44 -6.46 23.07
N ALA A 124 6.52 -5.80 22.66
CA ALA A 124 6.64 -4.34 22.67
C ALA A 124 5.53 -3.67 21.84
N ALA A 125 5.26 -4.17 20.62
CA ALA A 125 4.17 -3.67 19.78
C ALA A 125 2.78 -3.91 20.39
N ALA A 126 2.57 -5.02 21.11
CA ALA A 126 1.32 -5.29 21.81
C ALA A 126 1.10 -4.35 23.00
N VAL A 127 2.16 -4.07 23.79
CA VAL A 127 2.13 -3.09 24.89
C VAL A 127 1.86 -1.68 24.36
N ALA A 128 2.59 -1.24 23.33
CA ALA A 128 2.38 0.07 22.72
C ALA A 128 0.95 0.23 22.17
N LYS A 129 0.41 -0.80 21.49
CA LYS A 129 -0.98 -0.80 21.00
C LYS A 129 -2.01 -0.81 22.14
N ALA A 130 -1.71 -1.43 23.27
CA ALA A 130 -2.58 -1.39 24.45
C ALA A 130 -2.58 0.01 25.10
N GLN A 131 -1.41 0.63 25.24
CA GLN A 131 -1.24 2.00 25.74
C GLN A 131 -1.98 3.01 24.85
N GLU A 132 -1.81 2.94 23.53
CA GLU A 132 -2.49 3.85 22.60
C GLU A 132 -4.01 3.64 22.59
N ARG A 133 -4.49 2.40 22.69
CA ARG A 133 -5.94 2.15 22.85
C ARG A 133 -6.49 2.78 24.13
N LEU A 134 -5.77 2.67 25.25
CA LEU A 134 -6.17 3.32 26.51
C LEU A 134 -6.15 4.85 26.40
N ARG A 135 -5.17 5.42 25.67
CA ARG A 135 -5.10 6.86 25.38
C ARG A 135 -6.30 7.34 24.57
N LEU A 136 -6.65 6.64 23.49
CA LEU A 136 -7.80 6.96 22.65
C LEU A 136 -9.13 6.78 23.40
N GLN A 137 -9.23 5.79 24.28
CA GLN A 137 -10.38 5.63 25.18
C GLN A 137 -10.50 6.80 26.17
N ALA A 138 -9.41 7.20 26.82
CA ALA A 138 -9.41 8.33 27.76
C ALA A 138 -9.74 9.68 27.09
N LEU A 139 -9.35 9.87 25.82
CA LEU A 139 -9.75 11.04 25.01
C LEU A 139 -11.25 11.02 24.72
N ARG A 140 -11.79 9.89 24.24
CA ARG A 140 -13.22 9.74 23.98
C ARG A 140 -14.07 9.92 25.24
N ASP A 141 -13.65 9.32 26.36
CA ASP A 141 -14.34 9.47 27.64
C ASP A 141 -14.35 10.93 28.15
N ALA A 142 -13.42 11.77 27.69
CA ALA A 142 -13.40 13.20 27.97
C ALA A 142 -14.32 13.99 27.01
N GLU A 143 -14.36 13.62 25.73
CA GLU A 143 -15.30 14.18 24.74
C GLU A 143 -16.76 13.89 25.12
N ASP A 144 -17.09 12.62 25.41
CA ASP A 144 -18.44 12.20 25.82
C ASP A 144 -18.86 12.89 27.15
N ARG A 145 -17.93 13.13 28.09
CA ARG A 145 -18.20 13.94 29.29
C ARG A 145 -18.40 15.42 28.99
N GLY A 146 -17.63 15.99 28.06
CA GLY A 146 -17.79 17.38 27.63
C GLY A 146 -19.18 17.64 27.03
N LEU A 147 -19.72 16.68 26.28
CA LEU A 147 -21.07 16.71 25.73
C LEU A 147 -22.17 16.50 26.79
N LEU A 148 -21.92 15.68 27.81
CA LEU A 148 -22.89 15.38 28.88
C LEU A 148 -22.92 16.40 30.03
N SER A 149 -21.90 17.26 30.16
CA SER A 149 -21.77 18.18 31.30
C SER A 149 -22.42 19.56 31.10
N ALA A 150 -23.11 19.80 29.99
CA ALA A 150 -23.67 21.12 29.65
C ALA A 150 -24.96 21.47 30.42
N ASP A 151 -25.80 20.49 30.74
CA ASP A 151 -27.18 20.71 31.24
C ASP A 151 -27.44 20.02 32.59
N ASN A 152 -26.74 20.42 33.66
CA ASN A 152 -27.11 19.99 35.03
C ASN A 152 -26.86 21.03 36.15
N GLU A 153 -26.98 22.33 35.86
CA GLU A 153 -27.33 23.33 36.90
C GLU A 153 -28.80 23.74 36.71
N GLY A 154 -29.71 22.88 37.20
CA GLY A 154 -31.14 22.91 36.85
C GLY A 154 -32.09 22.56 38.00
N SER A 155 -31.83 23.08 39.20
CA SER A 155 -32.75 23.15 40.36
C SER A 155 -33.57 21.89 40.72
N ARG A 156 -33.15 21.17 41.78
CA ARG A 156 -34.07 20.41 42.66
C ARG A 156 -33.65 20.57 44.11
N GLU A 157 -34.48 21.25 44.88
CA GLU A 157 -34.33 21.43 46.32
C GLU A 157 -34.70 20.14 47.07
N ALA A 158 -34.26 20.02 48.33
CA ALA A 158 -34.29 18.77 49.07
C ALA A 158 -35.55 18.61 49.94
N GLU A 159 -36.20 17.45 49.85
CA GLU A 159 -37.04 16.90 50.92
C GLU A 159 -36.70 15.43 51.18
N ALA A 160 -36.73 15.07 52.47
CA ALA A 160 -36.60 13.72 53.02
C ALA A 160 -37.08 13.76 54.50
N PRO A 161 -37.33 12.63 55.19
CA PRO A 161 -37.27 11.22 54.75
C PRO A 161 -38.56 10.42 55.07
N GLN A 162 -38.60 9.10 54.77
CA GLN A 162 -38.71 8.00 55.76
C GLN A 162 -39.17 6.61 55.21
N THR A 163 -38.62 5.56 55.83
CA THR A 163 -39.17 4.19 56.06
C THR A 163 -39.82 3.36 54.92
N ALA A 164 -39.04 2.43 54.34
CA ALA A 164 -39.34 0.99 54.21
C ALA A 164 -38.10 0.30 53.57
N ALA A 165 -37.35 -0.61 54.20
CA ALA A 165 -37.68 -1.93 54.78
C ALA A 165 -37.69 -3.10 53.76
N ALA A 166 -36.65 -3.93 53.87
CA ALA A 166 -36.55 -5.35 53.49
C ALA A 166 -36.60 -5.80 52.00
N LEU A 167 -35.47 -6.37 51.55
CA LEU A 167 -35.30 -7.73 51.00
C LEU A 167 -36.40 -8.33 50.09
N LEU A 168 -36.02 -8.73 48.86
CA LEU A 168 -35.71 -10.14 48.51
C LEU A 168 -35.31 -10.29 47.01
N SER A 169 -34.95 -11.50 46.58
CA SER A 169 -34.56 -11.84 45.20
C SER A 169 -35.45 -12.95 44.61
N ALA A 170 -35.32 -13.19 43.29
CA ALA A 170 -36.09 -14.15 42.48
C ALA A 170 -37.56 -13.74 42.21
N ASP A 171 -38.28 -14.28 41.21
CA ASP A 171 -37.99 -15.45 40.36
C ASP A 171 -38.49 -15.29 38.89
N ASN A 172 -38.60 -16.39 38.13
CA ASN A 172 -38.56 -16.47 36.67
C ASN A 172 -39.80 -17.16 36.03
N LYS A 173 -40.13 -16.75 34.78
CA LYS A 173 -40.80 -17.53 33.71
C LYS A 173 -42.30 -17.89 33.77
N SER A 174 -43.06 -17.47 32.74
CA SER A 174 -44.10 -18.23 31.98
C SER A 174 -44.89 -17.30 31.03
N ILE A 175 -45.78 -17.76 30.12
CA ILE A 175 -45.58 -18.57 28.89
C ILE A 175 -46.87 -18.45 28.00
N ASP A 176 -46.73 -18.58 26.67
CA ASP A 176 -47.75 -18.82 25.61
C ASP A 176 -48.88 -17.80 25.21
N ASN A 177 -48.87 -17.46 23.91
CA ASN A 177 -49.91 -17.68 22.85
C ASN A 177 -51.42 -17.38 23.07
N PRO A 178 -52.19 -16.96 22.02
CA PRO A 178 -52.38 -17.76 20.79
C PRO A 178 -52.44 -17.01 19.43
N ARG A 179 -52.76 -17.77 18.35
CA ARG A 179 -52.66 -17.40 16.91
C ARG A 179 -54.03 -17.27 16.18
N ARG A 180 -53.94 -16.91 14.88
CA ARG A 180 -54.82 -17.20 13.69
C ARG A 180 -55.60 -15.99 13.15
N ASP A 181 -55.97 -15.87 11.86
CA ASP A 181 -55.54 -16.40 10.53
C ASP A 181 -56.22 -15.47 9.45
N ALA A 182 -55.83 -15.29 8.18
CA ALA A 182 -54.72 -15.84 7.37
C ALA A 182 -53.86 -14.71 6.71
N ALA A 183 -53.93 -14.27 5.43
CA ALA A 183 -54.66 -14.62 4.20
C ALA A 183 -53.88 -14.17 2.92
N ARG A 184 -54.42 -14.35 1.69
CA ARG A 184 -53.80 -14.05 0.36
C ARG A 184 -54.88 -14.05 -0.77
N PRO A 185 -54.63 -13.79 -2.09
CA PRO A 185 -53.37 -13.74 -2.88
C PRO A 185 -53.19 -12.44 -3.76
N PRO A 186 -52.79 -12.43 -5.07
CA PRO A 186 -51.45 -11.93 -5.45
C PRO A 186 -51.39 -10.87 -6.59
N ALA A 187 -50.18 -10.36 -6.89
CA ALA A 187 -49.86 -9.54 -8.09
C ALA A 187 -48.86 -10.26 -9.03
N GLN A 188 -48.71 -9.76 -10.26
CA GLN A 188 -48.24 -10.52 -11.44
C GLN A 188 -46.81 -10.17 -11.91
N ARG A 189 -46.28 -10.93 -12.89
CA ARG A 189 -45.03 -10.66 -13.63
C ARG A 189 -45.34 -9.96 -14.96
N GLN A 190 -44.54 -8.96 -15.39
CA GLN A 190 -43.82 -8.86 -16.71
C GLN A 190 -43.30 -7.43 -17.03
N PRO A 191 -42.36 -7.25 -18.00
CA PRO A 191 -41.69 -5.98 -18.31
C PRO A 191 -42.10 -5.31 -19.65
N PRO A 192 -41.72 -4.04 -19.88
CA PRO A 192 -41.16 -3.56 -21.16
C PRO A 192 -39.86 -2.71 -20.94
N GLN A 193 -38.79 -2.81 -21.74
CA GLN A 193 -38.53 -2.32 -23.12
C GLN A 193 -38.11 -0.82 -23.25
N ALA A 194 -37.30 -0.52 -24.27
CA ALA A 194 -36.64 0.77 -24.54
C ALA A 194 -37.43 1.67 -25.52
N PRO A 195 -36.91 2.87 -25.83
CA PRO A 195 -36.73 3.20 -27.26
C PRO A 195 -35.41 3.95 -27.60
N ASP A 196 -35.09 3.96 -28.89
CA ASP A 196 -34.07 4.80 -29.56
C ASP A 196 -34.49 6.30 -29.56
N ASN A 197 -33.71 7.32 -29.99
CA ASN A 197 -32.95 7.42 -31.25
C ASN A 197 -32.10 8.73 -31.35
N ALA A 198 -31.14 8.74 -32.29
CA ALA A 198 -30.65 9.89 -33.09
C ALA A 198 -29.91 11.11 -32.48
N SER A 199 -28.58 11.13 -32.74
CA SER A 199 -27.86 12.18 -33.50
C SER A 199 -27.02 13.29 -32.81
N ASN A 200 -25.79 13.44 -33.35
CA ASN A 200 -24.86 14.60 -33.33
C ASN A 200 -24.23 14.98 -31.97
N ALA A 201 -22.96 15.40 -31.86
CA ALA A 201 -21.95 15.78 -32.86
C ALA A 201 -20.52 15.40 -32.40
N ALA A 202 -19.50 15.60 -33.26
CA ALA A 202 -18.09 15.33 -32.93
C ALA A 202 -17.34 16.59 -32.48
N THR A 203 -16.58 16.49 -31.39
CA THR A 203 -15.50 17.43 -31.02
C THR A 203 -14.40 16.67 -30.26
N SER A 204 -13.13 16.92 -30.60
CA SER A 204 -11.97 16.41 -29.84
C SER A 204 -11.68 17.28 -28.61
N ALA A 205 -11.35 16.67 -27.48
CA ALA A 205 -10.73 17.35 -26.34
C ALA A 205 -9.95 16.36 -25.46
N GLU A 206 -8.78 16.79 -24.97
CA GLU A 206 -7.96 16.03 -24.03
C GLU A 206 -8.51 16.18 -22.59
N GLY A 207 -8.56 15.08 -21.83
CA GLY A 207 -9.19 15.03 -20.50
C GLY A 207 -8.20 14.72 -19.38
N VAL A 208 -7.74 15.75 -18.66
CA VAL A 208 -6.81 15.61 -17.54
C VAL A 208 -7.47 14.86 -16.37
N ALA A 209 -6.89 13.72 -15.97
CA ALA A 209 -7.38 12.88 -14.87
C ALA A 209 -7.01 13.44 -13.48
N ASN A 210 -7.60 14.57 -13.10
CA ASN A 210 -7.34 15.23 -11.83
C ASN A 210 -8.00 14.47 -10.64
N THR A 211 -7.23 13.61 -9.97
CA THR A 211 -7.74 12.74 -8.88
C THR A 211 -7.30 13.25 -7.50
N ALA A 212 -8.13 14.07 -6.87
CA ALA A 212 -7.93 14.49 -5.48
C ALA A 212 -8.49 13.45 -4.49
N VAL A 213 -7.62 12.81 -3.71
CA VAL A 213 -8.00 12.00 -2.53
C VAL A 213 -7.17 12.43 -1.31
N GLN A 214 -7.80 12.46 -0.15
CA GLN A 214 -7.26 13.10 1.05
C GLN A 214 -6.43 12.15 1.94
N GLY A 215 -5.36 12.69 2.51
CA GLY A 215 -4.91 12.43 3.88
C GLY A 215 -4.51 11.00 4.28
N ARG A 216 -3.21 10.70 4.23
CA ARG A 216 -2.56 9.72 5.12
C ARG A 216 -1.08 10.01 5.31
N GLY A 217 -0.60 9.76 6.54
CA GLY A 217 0.77 9.40 6.92
C GLY A 217 1.93 10.16 6.28
N ASP A 218 2.61 10.97 7.09
CA ASP A 218 3.89 11.63 6.81
C ASP A 218 4.86 10.76 5.97
N GLN A 219 5.02 11.15 4.71
CA GLN A 219 6.12 10.76 3.84
C GLN A 219 6.76 12.06 3.35
N PRO A 220 8.11 12.16 3.30
CA PRO A 220 8.76 13.34 2.76
C PRO A 220 8.28 13.55 1.32
N ARG A 221 7.70 14.73 1.04
CA ARG A 221 7.06 15.04 -0.23
C ARG A 221 8.05 14.82 -1.37
N THR A 222 7.84 13.76 -2.15
CA THR A 222 8.65 13.46 -3.33
C THR A 222 8.54 14.61 -4.31
N LEU A 223 9.66 15.28 -4.60
CA LEU A 223 9.68 16.30 -5.64
C LEU A 223 9.31 15.65 -6.98
N PRO A 224 8.33 16.19 -7.74
CA PRO A 224 8.04 15.70 -9.07
C PRO A 224 9.19 16.11 -10.01
N TYR A 225 10.10 15.18 -10.28
CA TYR A 225 11.25 15.41 -11.16
C TYR A 225 10.85 15.66 -12.63
N ASP A 226 9.60 15.35 -12.98
CA ASP A 226 9.02 15.51 -14.31
C ASP A 226 8.61 16.97 -14.64
N ASP A 227 8.55 17.87 -13.64
CA ASP A 227 8.28 19.30 -13.84
C ASP A 227 9.55 20.14 -13.54
N PRO A 228 10.32 20.55 -14.56
CA PRO A 228 11.53 21.32 -14.37
C PRO A 228 11.27 22.75 -13.86
N PHE A 229 10.09 23.33 -14.14
CA PHE A 229 9.73 24.65 -13.64
C PHE A 229 9.43 24.59 -12.14
N TYR A 230 8.66 23.60 -11.71
CA TYR A 230 8.41 23.33 -10.28
C TYR A 230 9.72 23.10 -9.52
N VAL A 231 10.63 22.28 -10.04
CA VAL A 231 11.92 22.00 -9.39
C VAL A 231 12.75 23.27 -9.22
N VAL A 232 12.89 24.10 -10.27
CA VAL A 232 13.66 25.35 -10.19
C VAL A 232 12.99 26.35 -9.24
N GLN A 233 11.67 26.53 -9.29
CA GLN A 233 10.93 27.42 -8.40
C GLN A 233 11.00 26.96 -6.94
N HIS A 234 10.92 25.65 -6.69
CA HIS A 234 11.04 25.06 -5.36
C HIS A 234 12.44 25.30 -4.78
N LEU A 235 13.50 25.03 -5.55
CA LEU A 235 14.89 25.27 -5.11
C LEU A 235 15.15 26.75 -4.83
N HIS A 236 14.69 27.67 -5.69
CA HIS A 236 14.75 29.11 -5.46
C HIS A 236 13.98 29.55 -4.18
N THR A 237 12.96 28.80 -3.76
CA THR A 237 12.16 29.10 -2.56
C THR A 237 12.77 28.51 -1.28
N GLN A 238 13.61 27.47 -1.37
CA GLN A 238 14.19 26.77 -0.21
C GLN A 238 15.67 27.08 0.04
N MET A 239 16.43 27.53 -0.97
CA MET A 239 17.88 27.78 -0.88
C MET A 239 18.20 29.28 -0.78
N ALA A 240 19.39 29.62 -0.25
CA ALA A 240 19.88 30.98 -0.32
C ALA A 240 20.26 31.35 -1.77
N THR A 241 20.13 32.63 -2.12
CA THR A 241 20.38 33.11 -3.50
C THR A 241 21.82 32.86 -3.96
N ALA A 242 22.80 32.81 -3.04
CA ALA A 242 24.18 32.47 -3.35
C ALA A 242 24.32 31.02 -3.83
N ASP A 243 23.79 30.07 -3.04
CA ASP A 243 23.81 28.63 -3.31
C ASP A 243 23.05 28.30 -4.60
N PHE A 244 21.92 28.97 -4.84
CA PHE A 244 21.14 28.85 -6.09
C PHE A 244 21.94 29.33 -7.32
N LEU A 245 22.69 30.42 -7.20
CA LEU A 245 23.57 30.90 -8.28
C LEU A 245 24.76 29.98 -8.53
N GLU A 246 25.27 29.29 -7.51
CA GLU A 246 26.30 28.24 -7.68
C GLU A 246 25.71 26.99 -8.37
N GLY A 247 24.52 26.55 -7.96
CA GLY A 247 23.77 25.48 -8.63
C GLY A 247 23.48 25.79 -10.11
N ALA A 248 23.04 27.00 -10.43
CA ALA A 248 22.81 27.44 -11.82
C ALA A 248 24.09 27.44 -12.67
N ARG A 249 25.24 27.81 -12.09
CA ARG A 249 26.55 27.71 -12.76
C ARG A 249 26.95 26.26 -13.00
N ALA A 250 26.71 25.38 -12.02
CA ALA A 250 26.98 23.94 -12.15
C ALA A 250 26.10 23.30 -13.24
N TRP A 251 24.81 23.66 -13.32
CA TRP A 251 23.93 23.21 -14.41
C TRP A 251 24.40 23.68 -15.79
N MET A 252 24.83 24.94 -15.94
CA MET A 252 25.39 25.41 -17.22
C MET A 252 26.71 24.72 -17.60
N ALA A 253 27.57 24.39 -16.62
CA ALA A 253 28.79 23.61 -16.87
C ALA A 253 28.45 22.16 -17.31
N LEU A 254 27.50 21.51 -16.63
CA LEU A 254 27.02 20.17 -16.95
C LEU A 254 26.38 20.11 -18.33
N LEU A 255 25.52 21.08 -18.67
CA LEU A 255 24.86 21.17 -19.98
C LEU A 255 25.87 21.37 -21.11
N ARG A 256 26.88 22.22 -20.91
CA ARG A 256 27.99 22.43 -21.84
C ARG A 256 28.81 21.15 -22.09
N GLU A 257 28.95 20.29 -21.08
CA GLU A 257 29.78 19.07 -21.13
C GLU A 257 29.02 17.84 -21.64
N GLN A 258 27.73 17.71 -21.36
CA GLN A 258 26.91 16.55 -21.77
C GLN A 258 26.03 16.82 -23.00
N HIS A 259 25.58 18.06 -23.22
CA HIS A 259 24.64 18.45 -24.28
C HIS A 259 25.08 19.75 -25.00
N PRO A 260 26.25 19.76 -25.68
CA PRO A 260 26.85 20.98 -26.22
C PRO A 260 26.04 21.68 -27.30
N GLU A 261 25.15 20.99 -28.03
CA GLU A 261 24.29 21.63 -29.03
C GLU A 261 23.07 22.33 -28.41
N GLU A 262 22.46 21.74 -27.36
CA GLU A 262 21.39 22.39 -26.59
C GLU A 262 21.90 23.66 -25.91
N TYR A 263 23.09 23.59 -25.31
CA TYR A 263 23.80 24.75 -24.75
C TYR A 263 24.00 25.88 -25.80
N ARG A 264 24.27 25.53 -27.07
CA ARG A 264 24.36 26.50 -28.18
C ARG A 264 23.01 27.00 -28.67
N SER A 265 21.90 26.28 -28.46
CA SER A 265 20.56 26.81 -28.73
C SER A 265 20.17 27.83 -27.66
N LEU A 266 20.27 27.44 -26.39
CA LEU A 266 20.00 28.27 -25.21
C LEU A 266 20.71 29.63 -25.27
N LEU A 267 22.00 29.66 -25.63
CA LEU A 267 22.77 30.91 -25.79
C LEU A 267 22.29 31.79 -26.95
N ARG A 268 21.78 31.20 -28.05
CA ARG A 268 21.20 31.96 -29.18
C ARG A 268 19.81 32.50 -28.82
N GLU A 269 19.06 31.78 -27.99
CA GLU A 269 17.74 32.18 -27.53
C GLU A 269 17.84 33.36 -26.54
N PHE A 270 18.74 33.31 -25.56
CA PHE A 270 19.01 34.45 -24.68
C PHE A 270 19.49 35.69 -25.46
N GLY A 271 20.41 35.52 -26.41
CA GLY A 271 20.88 36.62 -27.25
C GLY A 271 19.79 37.25 -28.15
N GLN A 272 18.72 36.52 -28.45
CA GLN A 272 17.53 37.05 -29.12
C GLN A 272 16.57 37.75 -28.15
N GLN A 273 16.40 37.24 -26.93
CA GLN A 273 15.56 37.86 -25.89
C GLN A 273 16.11 39.22 -25.44
N GLU A 274 17.44 39.36 -25.28
CA GLU A 274 18.06 40.66 -24.99
C GLU A 274 17.83 41.68 -26.13
N GLN A 275 17.92 41.23 -27.40
CA GLN A 275 17.67 42.08 -28.58
C GLN A 275 16.18 42.43 -28.79
N GLN A 276 15.26 41.69 -28.18
CA GLN A 276 13.82 42.01 -28.18
C GLN A 276 13.41 42.91 -27.00
N SER A 277 14.33 43.16 -26.06
CA SER A 277 14.08 43.89 -24.81
C SER A 277 14.73 45.29 -24.76
N ALA A 278 15.22 45.79 -25.90
CA ALA A 278 15.99 47.03 -26.05
C ALA A 278 15.44 47.93 -27.16
#